data_AF-A0A542S1K8-F1
#
_entry.id   AF-A0A542S1K8-F1
#
_cell.length_a   1.000
_cell.length_b   1.000
_cell.length_c   1.000
_cell.angle_alpha   90.00
_cell.angle_beta   90.00
_cell.angle_gamma   90.00
#
_symmetry.space_group_name_H-M   'P 1'
#
loop_
_entity.id
_entity.type
_entity.pdbx_description
1 polymer ?
#
loop_
_entity_poly.entity_id
_entity_poly.type
_entity_poly.pdbx_seq_one_letter_code
_entity_poly.pdbx_strand_id
1 'polypeptide(L)'
;MSTDVWDEVAAALEAGYDDEPAPRPAAAYVASGRRRQRNRRLRYGAAGAVVLAAATTVALLPDGAGPRSTPDPTPVVQQPSPTPVETATVRPKQRISDVLVPGQHVGYDDQGAVVLRRGWRIVREVPNPLHRVAPEASVGLVVTNGEERYWYLLDDTADGGGATWDPAGSMHARFEQWLADMVDLAGGSEPAAYVTFAEGGTDLVPGVGVRILRQWPDPDVPGFAAPGDDTAVAEVLVDGLTSFVLVRRSPGGPSEAIPVDVSVLPEPTYAAFLAYARDRYASGQGLR
;
A
#
# COMPACT_ATOMS: atom_id res chain seq x y z
N MET A 1 -49.46 -11.80 20.43
CA MET A 1 -48.38 -10.85 20.75
C MET A 1 -49.04 -9.61 21.31
N SER A 2 -48.74 -9.25 22.57
CA SER A 2 -49.32 -8.06 23.20
C SER A 2 -48.72 -6.80 22.57
N THR A 3 -49.51 -5.75 22.41
CA THR A 3 -49.08 -4.42 21.94
C THR A 3 -48.02 -3.80 22.85
N ASP A 4 -48.01 -4.19 24.13
CA ASP A 4 -47.08 -3.65 25.14
C ASP A 4 -45.59 -3.92 24.83
N VAL A 5 -45.29 -5.03 24.14
CA VAL A 5 -43.90 -5.38 23.78
C VAL A 5 -43.36 -4.45 22.68
N TRP A 6 -44.24 -3.96 21.80
CA TRP A 6 -43.83 -3.05 20.73
C TRP A 6 -43.58 -1.64 21.24
N ASP A 7 -44.35 -1.18 22.22
CA ASP A 7 -44.16 0.12 22.85
C ASP A 7 -42.87 0.15 23.69
N GLU A 8 -42.50 -0.95 24.35
CA GLU A 8 -41.25 -1.08 25.10
C GLU A 8 -40.02 -1.06 24.18
N VAL A 9 -40.08 -1.74 23.02
CA VAL A 9 -39.00 -1.73 22.03
C VAL A 9 -38.86 -0.36 21.37
N ALA A 10 -39.96 0.32 21.07
CA ALA A 10 -39.94 1.67 20.50
C ALA A 10 -39.32 2.68 21.47
N ALA A 11 -39.72 2.64 22.76
CA ALA A 11 -39.18 3.51 23.79
C ALA A 11 -37.68 3.24 24.05
N ALA A 12 -37.24 1.97 24.01
CA ALA A 12 -35.83 1.62 24.14
C ALA A 12 -34.97 2.06 22.94
N LEU A 13 -35.56 2.05 21.74
CA LEU A 13 -34.90 2.57 20.54
C LEU A 13 -34.77 4.09 20.58
N GLU A 14 -35.83 4.82 20.96
CA GLU A 14 -35.77 6.29 21.06
C GLU A 14 -34.79 6.75 22.16
N ALA A 15 -34.77 6.08 23.32
CA ALA A 15 -33.85 6.40 24.41
C ALA A 15 -32.36 6.19 24.06
N GLY A 16 -32.05 5.42 23.00
CA GLY A 16 -30.68 5.17 22.57
C GLY A 16 -30.05 6.27 21.71
N TYR A 17 -30.83 7.23 21.21
CA TYR A 17 -30.36 8.27 20.27
C TYR A 17 -30.06 9.64 20.91
N ASP A 18 -30.43 9.85 22.18
CA ASP A 18 -30.29 11.17 22.81
C ASP A 18 -28.84 11.57 23.16
N ASP A 19 -27.89 10.62 23.12
CA ASP A 19 -26.47 10.84 23.42
C ASP A 19 -25.55 10.54 22.21
N GLU A 20 -25.97 10.85 20.98
CA GLU A 20 -25.05 10.76 19.84
C GLU A 20 -23.94 11.83 20.00
N PRO A 21 -22.66 11.43 20.18
CA PRO A 21 -21.58 12.37 20.39
C PRO A 21 -21.50 13.31 19.18
N ALA A 22 -21.45 14.62 19.45
CA ALA A 22 -21.47 15.64 18.42
C ALA A 22 -20.48 15.29 17.29
N PRO A 23 -20.92 15.29 16.02
CA PRO A 23 -20.09 14.85 14.91
C PRO A 23 -18.80 15.67 14.90
N ARG A 24 -17.65 14.98 14.90
CA ARG A 24 -16.36 15.65 14.89
C ARG A 24 -16.28 16.54 13.64
N PRO A 25 -15.74 17.76 13.77
CA PRO A 25 -15.62 18.64 12.61
C PRO A 25 -14.78 17.99 11.52
N ALA A 26 -15.21 18.08 10.26
CA ALA A 26 -14.55 17.47 9.10
C ALA A 26 -13.04 17.77 9.03
N ALA A 27 -12.62 18.96 9.49
CA ALA A 27 -11.22 19.37 9.58
C ALA A 27 -10.36 18.47 10.50
N ALA A 28 -10.95 17.88 11.54
CA ALA A 28 -10.25 16.96 12.45
C ALA A 28 -9.88 15.65 11.74
N TYR A 29 -10.78 15.11 10.91
CA TYR A 29 -10.51 13.92 10.08
C TYR A 29 -9.44 14.19 9.02
N VAL A 30 -9.45 15.38 8.40
CA VAL A 30 -8.43 15.77 7.42
C VAL A 30 -7.06 15.97 8.09
N ALA A 31 -7.02 16.56 9.30
CA ALA A 31 -5.80 16.76 10.05
C ALA A 31 -5.19 15.42 10.55
N SER A 32 -6.01 14.47 11.01
CA SER A 32 -5.56 13.13 11.38
C SER A 32 -5.06 12.36 10.16
N GLY A 33 -5.73 12.48 9.01
CA GLY A 33 -5.30 11.90 7.74
C GLY A 33 -3.94 12.43 7.28
N ARG A 34 -3.73 13.75 7.30
CA ARG A 34 -2.44 14.37 6.90
C ARG A 34 -1.28 14.01 7.83
N ARG A 35 -1.50 13.93 9.15
CA ARG A 35 -0.46 13.47 10.10
C ARG A 35 -0.10 12.00 9.88
N ARG A 36 -1.08 11.12 9.64
CA ARG A 36 -0.81 9.71 9.29
C ARG A 36 -0.10 9.55 7.95
N GLN A 37 -0.45 10.34 6.94
CA GLN A 37 0.22 10.30 5.63
C GLN A 37 1.67 10.79 5.72
N ARG A 38 1.95 11.79 6.56
CA ARG A 38 3.33 12.24 6.84
C ARG A 38 4.15 11.18 7.58
N ASN A 39 3.54 10.48 8.54
CA ASN A 39 4.19 9.37 9.23
C ASN A 39 4.36 8.14 8.31
N ARG A 40 3.42 7.89 7.38
CA ARG A 40 3.53 6.87 6.31
C ARG A 40 4.74 7.11 5.41
N ARG A 41 5.01 8.36 5.01
CA ARG A 41 6.20 8.71 4.20
C ARG A 41 7.52 8.48 4.92
N LEU A 42 7.53 8.48 6.25
CA LEU A 42 8.72 8.23 7.05
C LEU A 42 8.93 6.73 7.34
N ARG A 43 7.84 5.96 7.48
CA ARG A 43 7.89 4.51 7.79
C ARG A 43 8.18 3.62 6.57
N TYR A 44 7.66 4.00 5.39
CA TYR A 44 7.91 3.26 4.14
C TYR A 44 8.96 3.93 3.22
N GLY A 45 9.44 5.12 3.57
CA GLY A 45 10.28 5.96 2.70
C GLY A 45 11.79 5.67 2.67
N ALA A 46 12.27 4.60 3.30
CA ALA A 46 13.69 4.23 3.20
C ALA A 46 14.03 3.28 2.04
N ALA A 47 13.02 2.85 1.25
CA ALA A 47 13.24 2.20 -0.04
C ALA A 47 12.67 3.08 -1.17
N GLY A 48 13.41 4.16 -1.50
CA GLY A 48 13.40 4.77 -2.83
C GLY A 48 12.15 5.50 -3.30
N ALA A 49 11.75 6.60 -2.64
CA ALA A 49 10.92 7.63 -3.29
C ALA A 49 11.72 8.92 -3.47
N VAL A 50 12.48 9.03 -4.57
CA VAL A 50 13.11 10.29 -4.98
C VAL A 50 12.14 11.02 -5.90
N VAL A 51 11.50 12.06 -5.37
CA VAL A 51 10.75 13.03 -6.19
C VAL A 51 11.78 13.89 -6.93
N LEU A 52 11.99 13.62 -8.21
CA LEU A 52 12.73 14.50 -9.12
C LEU A 52 11.89 15.77 -9.35
N ALA A 53 12.15 16.80 -8.56
CA ALA A 53 11.63 18.14 -8.82
C ALA A 53 12.37 18.73 -10.04
N ALA A 54 11.82 18.52 -11.24
CA ALA A 54 12.26 19.22 -12.42
C ALA A 54 11.81 20.69 -12.34
N ALA A 55 12.77 21.59 -12.15
CA ALA A 55 12.58 23.02 -12.23
C ALA A 55 12.27 23.41 -13.69
N THR A 56 11.01 23.68 -14.01
CA THR A 56 10.61 24.34 -15.26
C THR A 56 10.68 25.85 -15.08
N THR A 57 11.80 26.43 -15.49
CA THR A 57 11.91 27.86 -15.83
C THR A 57 11.02 28.15 -17.04
N VAL A 58 9.87 28.79 -16.81
CA VAL A 58 9.06 29.37 -17.89
C VAL A 58 9.66 30.72 -18.27
N ALA A 59 10.30 30.78 -19.43
CA ALA A 59 10.70 32.03 -20.05
C ALA A 59 9.48 32.66 -20.76
N LEU A 60 9.09 33.85 -20.29
CA LEU A 60 8.12 34.73 -20.93
C LEU A 60 8.77 35.43 -22.13
N LEU A 61 8.11 35.38 -23.30
CA LEU A 61 8.26 36.38 -24.35
C LEU A 61 6.88 36.69 -24.96
N PRO A 62 6.49 37.97 -25.06
CA PRO A 62 5.33 38.41 -25.84
C PRO A 62 5.75 38.80 -27.27
N ASP A 63 4.82 38.69 -28.21
CA ASP A 63 4.48 39.73 -29.22
C ASP A 63 3.97 39.13 -30.54
N GLY A 64 3.00 39.84 -31.13
CA GLY A 64 2.83 39.84 -32.59
C GLY A 64 1.40 39.68 -33.10
N ALA A 65 0.56 40.69 -32.90
CA ALA A 65 -0.65 40.87 -33.70
C ALA A 65 -0.28 41.27 -35.15
N GLY A 66 -0.93 40.65 -36.15
CA GLY A 66 -0.81 41.00 -37.56
C GLY A 66 -1.86 40.31 -38.45
N PRO A 67 -2.28 40.91 -39.57
CA PRO A 67 -3.68 40.95 -40.01
C PRO A 67 -4.17 39.77 -40.87
N ARG A 68 -5.50 39.63 -40.89
CA ARG A 68 -6.28 38.71 -41.74
C ARG A 68 -6.11 39.06 -43.22
N SER A 69 -5.50 38.14 -43.96
CA SER A 69 -5.59 38.07 -45.41
C SER A 69 -6.54 36.94 -45.80
N THR A 70 -7.60 37.27 -46.53
CA THR A 70 -8.51 36.33 -47.19
C THR A 70 -7.81 35.63 -48.36
N PRO A 71 -7.76 34.29 -48.41
CA PRO A 71 -7.25 33.57 -49.58
C PRO A 71 -8.34 33.39 -50.66
N ASP A 72 -7.92 33.70 -51.88
CA ASP A 72 -8.56 33.44 -53.17
C ASP A 72 -8.61 31.91 -53.47
N PRO A 73 -9.78 31.32 -53.80
CA PRO A 73 -9.87 29.89 -54.07
C PRO A 73 -9.49 29.57 -55.53
N THR A 74 -8.22 29.21 -55.75
CA THR A 74 -7.83 28.46 -56.95
C THR A 74 -7.73 26.95 -56.64
N PRO A 75 -8.23 26.07 -57.52
CA PRO A 75 -8.16 24.63 -57.32
C PRO A 75 -6.72 24.13 -57.52
N VAL A 76 -6.06 23.79 -56.43
CA VAL A 76 -4.75 23.12 -56.44
C VAL A 76 -4.95 21.63 -56.69
N VAL A 77 -4.39 21.13 -57.80
CA VAL A 77 -4.26 19.70 -58.07
C VAL A 77 -3.24 19.14 -57.08
N GLN A 78 -3.72 18.35 -56.11
CA GLN A 78 -2.87 17.67 -55.12
C GLN A 78 -2.08 16.55 -55.80
N GLN A 79 -0.81 16.81 -56.06
CA GLN A 79 0.17 15.77 -56.34
C GLN A 79 0.43 15.00 -55.03
N PRO A 80 0.23 13.67 -54.97
CA PRO A 80 0.45 12.89 -53.76
C PRO A 80 1.91 13.03 -53.32
N SER A 81 2.12 13.65 -52.15
CA SER A 81 3.44 13.72 -51.54
C SER A 81 3.84 12.32 -51.07
N PRO A 82 5.11 11.91 -51.27
CA PRO A 82 5.59 10.62 -50.81
C PRO A 82 5.42 10.55 -49.29
N THR A 83 4.76 9.49 -48.82
CA THR A 83 4.62 9.18 -47.40
C THR A 83 6.03 9.18 -46.77
N PRO A 84 6.30 10.01 -45.75
CA PRO A 84 7.59 9.99 -45.09
C PRO A 84 7.79 8.58 -44.51
N VAL A 85 8.83 7.90 -44.95
CA VAL A 85 9.29 6.65 -44.34
C VAL A 85 9.79 7.04 -42.95
N GLU A 86 8.97 6.73 -41.94
CA GLU A 86 9.30 6.92 -40.55
C GLU A 86 10.58 6.13 -40.25
N THR A 87 11.71 6.83 -40.25
CA THR A 87 13.00 6.24 -39.91
C THR A 87 12.92 5.92 -38.44
N ALA A 88 12.68 4.64 -38.12
CA ALA A 88 12.64 4.14 -36.76
C ALA A 88 13.90 4.60 -36.05
N THR A 89 13.75 5.60 -35.17
CA THR A 89 14.84 6.13 -34.39
C THR A 89 15.23 5.03 -33.42
N VAL A 90 16.34 4.35 -33.69
CA VAL A 90 16.89 3.32 -32.82
C VAL A 90 17.29 4.01 -31.52
N ARG A 91 16.40 3.99 -30.51
CA ARG A 91 16.75 4.48 -29.18
C ARG A 91 17.89 3.62 -28.63
N PRO A 92 18.91 4.23 -28.00
CA PRO A 92 19.98 3.49 -27.38
C PRO A 92 19.39 2.56 -26.30
N LYS A 93 19.83 1.29 -26.28
CA LYS A 93 19.41 0.33 -25.25
C LYS A 93 19.79 0.87 -23.88
N GLN A 94 18.81 1.28 -23.09
CA GLN A 94 19.00 1.71 -21.71
C GLN A 94 19.57 0.54 -20.89
N ARG A 95 20.56 0.78 -20.04
CA ARG A 95 21.08 -0.28 -19.18
C ARG A 95 20.09 -0.50 -18.05
N ILE A 96 19.87 -1.75 -17.67
CA ILE A 96 18.97 -2.15 -16.57
C ILE A 96 19.39 -1.47 -15.25
N SER A 97 20.70 -1.22 -15.06
CA SER A 97 21.24 -0.48 -13.93
C SER A 97 20.78 0.97 -13.84
N ASP A 98 20.39 1.55 -14.97
CA ASP A 98 19.97 2.95 -15.08
C ASP A 98 18.46 3.07 -14.80
N VAL A 99 17.75 1.94 -14.74
CA VAL A 99 16.30 1.85 -14.52
C VAL A 99 15.99 1.40 -13.09
N LEU A 100 16.73 0.42 -12.56
CA LEU A 100 16.43 -0.20 -11.27
C LEU A 100 17.25 0.41 -10.13
N VAL A 101 16.59 0.84 -9.05
CA VAL A 101 17.29 1.31 -7.85
C VAL A 101 18.02 0.16 -7.12
N PRO A 102 19.00 0.44 -6.24
CA PRO A 102 19.64 -0.58 -5.42
C PRO A 102 18.60 -1.40 -4.62
N GLY A 103 18.71 -2.73 -4.67
CA GLY A 103 17.74 -3.64 -4.06
C GLY A 103 16.53 -3.99 -4.94
N GLN A 104 16.24 -3.21 -5.98
CA GLN A 104 15.17 -3.52 -6.93
C GLN A 104 15.65 -4.55 -7.97
N HIS A 105 14.85 -5.59 -8.17
CA HIS A 105 15.14 -6.70 -9.09
C HIS A 105 14.28 -6.68 -10.36
N VAL A 106 13.14 -6.00 -10.32
CA VAL A 106 12.23 -5.86 -11.47
C VAL A 106 11.57 -4.47 -11.44
N GLY A 107 11.29 -3.90 -12.61
CA GLY A 107 10.67 -2.59 -12.78
C GLY A 107 10.25 -2.35 -14.23
N TYR A 108 9.67 -1.19 -14.51
CA TYR A 108 9.38 -0.74 -15.88
C TYR A 108 10.55 0.08 -16.44
N ASP A 109 10.86 -0.08 -17.73
CA ASP A 109 11.74 0.83 -18.48
C ASP A 109 10.99 2.05 -19.04
N ASP A 110 11.68 2.91 -19.80
CA ASP A 110 11.09 4.12 -20.40
C ASP A 110 10.03 3.84 -21.48
N GLN A 111 9.82 2.58 -21.84
CA GLN A 111 8.83 2.11 -22.82
C GLN A 111 7.65 1.40 -22.16
N GLY A 112 7.60 1.33 -20.82
CA GLY A 112 6.58 0.59 -20.08
C GLY A 112 6.78 -0.93 -20.17
N ALA A 113 7.96 -1.40 -20.59
CA ALA A 113 8.27 -2.83 -20.61
C ALA A 113 8.87 -3.27 -19.27
N VAL A 114 8.46 -4.46 -18.80
CA VAL A 114 8.99 -5.04 -17.56
C VAL A 114 10.43 -5.53 -17.80
N VAL A 115 11.39 -4.96 -17.07
CA VAL A 115 12.80 -5.32 -17.10
C VAL A 115 13.24 -6.00 -15.81
N LEU A 116 14.06 -7.05 -15.93
CA LEU A 116 14.57 -7.83 -14.81
C LEU A 116 16.08 -7.70 -14.66
N ARG A 117 16.55 -7.61 -13.42
CA ARG A 117 17.97 -7.74 -13.09
C ARG A 117 18.48 -9.12 -13.52
N ARG A 118 19.69 -9.18 -14.09
CA ARG A 118 20.32 -10.43 -14.53
C ARG A 118 20.30 -11.48 -13.40
N GLY A 119 19.91 -12.71 -13.75
CA GLY A 119 19.81 -13.85 -12.81
C GLY A 119 18.44 -14.01 -12.15
N TRP A 120 17.57 -13.00 -12.25
CA TRP A 120 16.19 -13.09 -11.79
C TRP A 120 15.26 -13.54 -12.92
N ARG A 121 14.18 -14.22 -12.55
CA ARG A 121 13.09 -14.61 -13.45
C ARG A 121 11.73 -14.41 -12.80
N ILE A 122 10.73 -14.11 -13.62
CA ILE A 122 9.32 -14.13 -13.22
C ILE A 122 8.87 -15.59 -13.15
N VAL A 123 8.26 -15.99 -12.04
CA VAL A 123 7.64 -17.33 -11.88
C VAL A 123 6.12 -17.26 -11.76
N ARG A 124 5.58 -16.07 -11.54
CA ARG A 124 4.13 -15.80 -11.57
C ARG A 124 3.88 -14.34 -11.90
N GLU A 125 2.80 -14.10 -12.65
CA GLU A 125 2.35 -12.79 -13.07
C GLU A 125 0.83 -12.67 -12.87
N VAL A 126 0.38 -11.50 -12.42
CA VAL A 126 -1.02 -11.09 -12.34
C VAL A 126 -1.15 -9.78 -13.13
N PRO A 127 -1.81 -9.79 -14.30
CA PRO A 127 -1.88 -8.63 -15.16
C PRO A 127 -2.83 -7.57 -14.59
N ASN A 128 -2.40 -6.31 -14.65
CA ASN A 128 -3.18 -5.11 -14.34
C ASN A 128 -4.02 -5.15 -13.05
N PRO A 129 -3.43 -5.47 -11.88
CA PRO A 129 -4.16 -5.57 -10.63
C PRO A 129 -4.74 -4.22 -10.14
N LEU A 130 -4.20 -3.08 -10.62
CA LEU A 130 -4.71 -1.74 -10.30
C LEU A 130 -5.73 -1.22 -11.32
N HIS A 131 -6.14 -2.03 -12.30
CA HIS A 131 -7.11 -1.66 -13.33
C HIS A 131 -6.75 -0.37 -14.10
N ARG A 132 -5.45 -0.16 -14.36
CA ARG A 132 -4.94 0.95 -15.16
C ARG A 132 -5.49 0.91 -16.60
N VAL A 133 -5.65 2.08 -17.19
CA VAL A 133 -6.08 2.23 -18.58
C VAL A 133 -4.87 2.65 -19.40
N ALA A 134 -4.65 1.96 -20.53
CA ALA A 134 -3.55 2.27 -21.43
C ALA A 134 -3.47 3.78 -21.76
N PRO A 135 -2.27 4.37 -21.78
CA PRO A 135 -0.96 3.72 -21.76
C PRO A 135 -0.46 3.30 -20.37
N GLU A 136 -1.16 3.64 -19.30
CA GLU A 136 -0.78 3.22 -17.94
C GLU A 136 -0.90 1.70 -17.79
N ALA A 137 -0.04 1.12 -16.95
CA ALA A 137 0.01 -0.31 -16.74
C ALA A 137 0.29 -0.63 -15.27
N SER A 138 -0.14 -1.79 -14.82
CA SER A 138 0.30 -2.34 -13.54
C SER A 138 0.51 -3.84 -13.66
N VAL A 139 1.38 -4.40 -12.83
CA VAL A 139 1.58 -5.85 -12.81
C VAL A 139 1.98 -6.33 -11.41
N GLY A 140 1.33 -7.39 -10.96
CA GLY A 140 1.74 -8.14 -9.77
C GLY A 140 2.69 -9.28 -10.19
N LEU A 141 3.85 -9.41 -9.54
CA LEU A 141 4.88 -10.38 -9.91
C LEU A 141 5.39 -11.17 -8.72
N VAL A 142 5.70 -12.45 -8.94
CA VAL A 142 6.61 -13.22 -8.09
C VAL A 142 7.90 -13.43 -8.87
N VAL A 143 9.01 -12.95 -8.32
CA VAL A 143 10.34 -13.06 -8.92
C VAL A 143 11.28 -13.86 -8.02
N THR A 144 12.21 -14.59 -8.64
CA THR A 144 13.20 -15.39 -7.92
C THR A 144 14.49 -15.51 -8.72
N ASN A 145 15.61 -15.67 -8.02
CA ASN A 145 16.91 -16.08 -8.59
C ASN A 145 17.26 -17.55 -8.27
N GLY A 146 16.35 -18.29 -7.62
CA GLY A 146 16.57 -19.67 -7.14
C GLY A 146 16.88 -19.77 -5.64
N GLU A 147 17.50 -18.74 -5.06
CA GLU A 147 17.83 -18.67 -3.63
C GLU A 147 16.83 -17.78 -2.87
N GLU A 148 16.52 -16.63 -3.45
CA GLU A 148 15.63 -15.63 -2.90
C GLU A 148 14.34 -15.54 -3.71
N ARG A 149 13.26 -15.10 -3.07
CA ARG A 149 11.97 -14.86 -3.70
C ARG A 149 11.37 -13.57 -3.18
N TYR A 150 10.86 -12.76 -4.09
CA TYR A 150 10.20 -11.49 -3.78
C TYR A 150 8.85 -11.40 -4.48
N TRP A 151 7.97 -10.63 -3.87
CA TRP A 151 6.69 -10.21 -4.43
C TRP A 151 6.78 -8.75 -4.81
N TYR A 152 6.22 -8.41 -5.98
CA TYR A 152 6.28 -7.07 -6.55
C TYR A 152 4.89 -6.65 -7.01
N LEU A 153 4.59 -5.37 -6.84
CA LEU A 153 3.52 -4.64 -7.49
C LEU A 153 4.20 -3.47 -8.20
N LEU A 154 4.16 -3.51 -9.52
CA LEU A 154 4.64 -2.42 -10.36
C LEU A 154 3.45 -1.61 -10.84
N ASP A 155 3.63 -0.30 -10.89
CA ASP A 155 2.63 0.66 -11.32
C ASP A 155 3.30 1.68 -12.24
N ASP A 156 2.88 1.77 -13.49
CA ASP A 156 3.38 2.72 -14.49
C ASP A 156 2.27 3.71 -14.85
N THR A 157 2.49 4.97 -14.52
CA THR A 157 1.51 6.05 -14.70
C THR A 157 2.11 7.18 -15.53
N ALA A 158 1.26 8.08 -16.02
CA ALA A 158 1.73 9.25 -16.76
C ALA A 158 2.70 10.15 -15.96
N ASP A 159 2.59 10.14 -14.64
CA ASP A 159 3.44 10.90 -13.72
C ASP A 159 4.74 10.16 -13.34
N GLY A 160 4.90 8.92 -13.79
CA GLY A 160 6.06 8.06 -13.57
C GLY A 160 5.71 6.65 -13.11
N GLY A 161 6.75 5.82 -13.02
CA GLY A 161 6.66 4.44 -12.53
C GLY A 161 7.00 4.32 -11.05
N GLY A 162 6.32 3.41 -10.38
CA GLY A 162 6.55 2.99 -9.00
C GLY A 162 6.68 1.47 -8.88
N ALA A 163 7.35 1.03 -7.83
CA ALA A 163 7.44 -0.38 -7.47
C ALA A 163 7.33 -0.50 -5.95
N THR A 164 6.48 -1.42 -5.49
CA THR A 164 6.44 -1.87 -4.11
C THR A 164 6.83 -3.35 -4.09
N TRP A 165 7.73 -3.74 -3.19
CA TRP A 165 8.19 -5.13 -3.11
C TRP A 165 8.54 -5.56 -1.70
N ASP A 166 8.33 -6.84 -1.42
CA ASP A 166 8.67 -7.49 -0.16
C ASP A 166 9.30 -8.87 -0.40
N PRO A 167 10.21 -9.33 0.47
CA PRO A 167 10.60 -10.74 0.49
C PRO A 167 9.36 -11.62 0.67
N ALA A 168 9.26 -12.68 -0.11
CA ALA A 168 8.14 -13.61 -0.03
C ALA A 168 8.10 -14.27 1.36
N GLY A 169 6.91 -14.31 1.98
CA GLY A 169 6.75 -14.88 3.32
C GLY A 169 7.13 -13.93 4.46
N SER A 170 7.49 -12.67 4.19
CA SER A 170 7.94 -11.76 5.26
C SER A 170 6.81 -11.25 6.16
N MET A 171 5.65 -10.92 5.57
CA MET A 171 4.46 -10.37 6.26
C MET A 171 3.18 -11.15 5.94
N HIS A 172 3.11 -11.74 4.74
CA HIS A 172 1.99 -12.61 4.34
C HIS A 172 2.54 -13.98 3.97
N ALA A 173 1.76 -15.03 4.16
CA ALA A 173 2.14 -16.37 3.69
C ALA A 173 1.94 -16.56 2.18
N ARG A 174 1.02 -15.79 1.58
CA ARG A 174 0.60 -15.98 0.18
C ARG A 174 0.71 -14.68 -0.61
N PHE A 175 1.14 -14.83 -1.86
CA PHE A 175 1.31 -13.74 -2.80
C PHE A 175 0.00 -13.01 -3.09
N GLU A 176 -1.10 -13.75 -3.21
CA GLU A 176 -2.43 -13.20 -3.51
C GLU A 176 -2.92 -12.27 -2.41
N GLN A 177 -2.68 -12.64 -1.14
CA GLN A 177 -3.06 -11.84 0.01
C GLN A 177 -2.22 -10.56 0.07
N TRP A 178 -0.91 -10.70 -0.11
CA TRP A 178 -0.01 -9.55 -0.20
C TRP A 178 -0.41 -8.60 -1.34
N LEU A 179 -0.70 -9.15 -2.53
CA LEU A 179 -1.05 -8.34 -3.70
C LEU A 179 -2.39 -7.61 -3.49
N ALA A 180 -3.39 -8.28 -2.92
CA ALA A 180 -4.67 -7.66 -2.57
C ALA A 180 -4.47 -6.48 -1.61
N ASP A 181 -3.70 -6.66 -0.54
CA ASP A 181 -3.39 -5.59 0.42
C ASP A 181 -2.67 -4.42 -0.24
N MET A 182 -1.74 -4.68 -1.17
CA MET A 182 -1.04 -3.62 -1.90
C MET A 182 -1.95 -2.88 -2.88
N VAL A 183 -2.90 -3.58 -3.52
CA VAL A 183 -3.91 -2.97 -4.38
C VAL A 183 -4.85 -2.07 -3.58
N ASP A 184 -5.35 -2.56 -2.46
CA ASP A 184 -6.19 -1.77 -1.55
C ASP A 184 -5.46 -0.53 -1.05
N LEU A 185 -4.19 -0.70 -0.66
CA LEU A 185 -3.33 0.40 -0.22
C LEU A 185 -3.13 1.45 -1.33
N ALA A 186 -2.88 1.02 -2.57
CA ALA A 186 -2.72 1.90 -3.72
C ALA A 186 -4.03 2.63 -4.09
N GLY A 187 -5.18 1.98 -3.90
CA GLY A 187 -6.51 2.58 -4.04
C GLY A 187 -6.87 3.59 -2.94
N GLY A 188 -5.99 3.76 -1.95
CA GLY A 188 -6.21 4.67 -0.82
C GLY A 188 -7.08 4.08 0.30
N SER A 189 -7.47 2.81 0.19
CA SER A 189 -8.11 2.10 1.29
C SER A 189 -7.12 1.99 2.45
N GLU A 190 -7.57 2.31 3.66
CA GLU A 190 -6.81 1.91 4.85
C GLU A 190 -6.95 0.39 4.97
N PRO A 191 -5.83 -0.36 5.10
CA PRO A 191 -5.92 -1.78 5.42
C PRO A 191 -6.79 -1.96 6.66
N ALA A 192 -7.76 -2.85 6.61
CA ALA A 192 -8.59 -3.13 7.77
C ALA A 192 -7.67 -3.54 8.94
N ALA A 193 -7.78 -2.84 10.07
CA ALA A 193 -7.01 -3.21 11.24
C ALA A 193 -7.43 -4.61 11.70
N TYR A 194 -6.50 -5.54 11.83
CA TYR A 194 -6.79 -6.91 12.28
C TYR A 194 -7.48 -6.88 13.66
N VAL A 195 -6.88 -6.14 14.58
CA VAL A 195 -7.37 -5.93 15.94
C VAL A 195 -6.98 -4.52 16.38
N THR A 196 -7.77 -3.94 17.28
CA THR A 196 -7.48 -2.64 17.90
C THR A 196 -7.78 -2.71 19.39
N PHE A 197 -7.10 -1.93 20.21
CA PHE A 197 -7.48 -1.83 21.62
C PHE A 197 -8.83 -1.12 21.77
N ALA A 198 -9.68 -1.66 22.64
CA ALA A 198 -10.90 -1.02 23.11
C ALA A 198 -10.61 0.36 23.73
N GLU A 199 -11.59 1.24 23.67
CA GLU A 199 -11.49 2.57 24.27
C GLU A 199 -11.29 2.47 25.78
N GLY A 200 -10.22 3.09 26.30
CA GLY A 200 -9.92 3.12 27.73
C GLY A 200 -9.48 1.79 28.37
N GLY A 201 -9.30 0.72 27.59
CA GLY A 201 -8.96 -0.61 28.11
C GLY A 201 -7.81 -1.30 27.38
N THR A 202 -7.38 -2.44 27.92
CA THR A 202 -6.34 -3.30 27.36
C THR A 202 -6.90 -4.44 26.49
N ASP A 203 -8.22 -4.56 26.42
CA ASP A 203 -8.89 -5.59 25.62
C ASP A 203 -8.81 -5.26 24.14
N LEU A 204 -8.65 -6.28 23.30
CA LEU A 204 -8.63 -6.14 21.86
C LEU A 204 -10.03 -6.37 21.27
N VAL A 205 -10.40 -5.51 20.32
CA VAL A 205 -11.62 -5.60 19.51
C VAL A 205 -11.21 -6.08 18.11
N PRO A 206 -11.89 -7.09 17.53
CA PRO A 206 -11.61 -7.56 16.18
C PRO A 206 -11.97 -6.52 15.13
N GLY A 207 -11.18 -6.45 14.07
CA GLY A 207 -11.58 -5.80 12.82
C GLY A 207 -12.62 -6.59 12.04
N VAL A 208 -13.07 -6.01 10.93
CA VAL A 208 -14.02 -6.67 10.01
C VAL A 208 -13.39 -7.96 9.47
N GLY A 209 -14.14 -9.07 9.53
CA GLY A 209 -13.68 -10.38 9.04
C GLY A 209 -12.69 -11.09 9.97
N VAL A 210 -12.34 -10.50 11.11
CA VAL A 210 -11.38 -11.06 12.06
C VAL A 210 -12.12 -11.65 13.25
N ARG A 211 -11.69 -12.81 13.72
CA ARG A 211 -12.16 -13.39 14.99
C ARG A 211 -10.99 -13.60 15.93
N ILE A 212 -11.03 -12.96 17.10
CA ILE A 212 -10.04 -13.20 18.16
C ILE A 212 -10.33 -14.56 18.79
N LEU A 213 -9.36 -15.47 18.71
CA LEU A 213 -9.40 -16.79 19.34
C LEU A 213 -8.86 -16.71 20.78
N ARG A 214 -7.80 -15.94 20.97
CA ARG A 214 -7.15 -15.75 22.27
C ARG A 214 -6.40 -14.42 22.31
N GLN A 215 -6.26 -13.86 23.51
CA GLN A 215 -5.48 -12.65 23.76
C GLN A 215 -4.51 -12.87 24.94
N TRP A 216 -3.32 -12.27 24.83
CA TRP A 216 -2.34 -12.16 25.91
C TRP A 216 -1.98 -10.68 26.10
N PRO A 217 -2.27 -10.09 27.27
CA PRO A 217 -1.84 -8.73 27.57
C PRO A 217 -0.33 -8.68 27.81
N ASP A 218 0.26 -7.54 27.47
CA ASP A 218 1.63 -7.15 27.79
C ASP A 218 2.71 -8.24 27.55
N PRO A 219 2.86 -8.72 26.30
CA PRO A 219 3.90 -9.70 25.97
C PRO A 219 5.30 -9.11 26.17
N ASP A 220 6.20 -9.90 26.77
CA ASP A 220 7.62 -9.54 26.88
C ASP A 220 8.32 -9.65 25.51
N VAL A 221 8.25 -8.57 24.72
CA VAL A 221 8.94 -8.40 23.43
C VAL A 221 9.79 -7.13 23.47
N PRO A 222 11.05 -7.21 23.94
CA PRO A 222 11.92 -6.04 24.07
C PRO A 222 12.10 -5.30 22.75
N GLY A 223 12.06 -3.97 22.81
CA GLY A 223 12.21 -3.11 21.64
C GLY A 223 10.97 -3.03 20.74
N PHE A 224 9.89 -3.75 21.04
CA PHE A 224 8.66 -3.62 20.26
C PHE A 224 7.91 -2.32 20.55
N ALA A 225 7.79 -1.91 21.81
CA ALA A 225 7.05 -0.73 22.21
C ALA A 225 7.88 0.14 23.18
N ALA A 226 7.54 1.42 23.26
CA ALA A 226 8.18 2.34 24.20
C ALA A 226 7.63 2.11 25.62
N PRO A 227 8.38 2.48 26.68
CA PRO A 227 7.85 2.45 28.04
C PRO A 227 6.56 3.27 28.15
N GLY A 228 5.48 2.64 28.64
CA GLY A 228 4.16 3.25 28.79
C GLY A 228 3.20 3.08 27.61
N ASP A 229 3.63 2.42 26.52
CA ASP A 229 2.72 1.94 25.49
C ASP A 229 1.94 0.71 26.01
N ASP A 230 0.66 0.60 25.64
CA ASP A 230 -0.09 -0.65 25.83
C ASP A 230 0.41 -1.67 24.80
N THR A 231 0.64 -2.91 25.22
CA THR A 231 0.97 -4.01 24.29
C THR A 231 0.09 -5.23 24.52
N ALA A 232 -0.18 -5.97 23.46
CA ALA A 232 -0.94 -7.22 23.50
C ALA A 232 -0.57 -8.13 22.32
N VAL A 233 -0.85 -9.42 22.48
CA VAL A 233 -0.88 -10.39 21.38
C VAL A 233 -2.29 -10.92 21.25
N ALA A 234 -2.76 -11.07 20.02
CA ALA A 234 -3.95 -11.87 19.73
C ALA A 234 -3.58 -13.06 18.84
N GLU A 235 -4.14 -14.22 19.13
CA GLU A 235 -4.33 -15.28 18.16
C GLU A 235 -5.66 -15.01 17.47
N VAL A 236 -5.64 -14.86 16.15
CA VAL A 236 -6.81 -14.47 15.36
C VAL A 236 -7.05 -15.46 14.24
N LEU A 237 -8.31 -15.59 13.84
CA LEU A 237 -8.73 -16.25 12.61
C LEU A 237 -9.15 -15.18 11.60
N VAL A 238 -8.51 -15.16 10.44
CA VAL A 238 -8.82 -14.26 9.32
C VAL A 238 -8.94 -15.11 8.07
N ASP A 239 -10.08 -15.06 7.39
CA ASP A 239 -10.37 -15.87 6.19
C ASP A 239 -10.09 -17.38 6.36
N GLY A 240 -10.32 -17.90 7.58
CA GLY A 240 -10.07 -19.30 7.91
C GLY A 240 -8.61 -19.65 8.20
N LEU A 241 -7.70 -18.68 8.15
CA LEU A 241 -6.29 -18.83 8.49
C LEU A 241 -6.01 -18.29 9.89
N THR A 242 -5.26 -19.06 10.68
CA THR A 242 -4.84 -18.61 12.02
C THR A 242 -3.57 -17.78 11.91
N SER A 243 -3.51 -16.67 12.63
CA SER A 243 -2.34 -15.79 12.70
C SER A 243 -2.15 -15.28 14.12
N PHE A 244 -0.92 -14.91 14.46
CA PHE A 244 -0.66 -14.11 15.65
C PHE A 244 -0.54 -12.63 15.27
N VAL A 245 -1.07 -11.73 16.07
CA VAL A 245 -0.99 -10.29 15.84
C VAL A 245 -0.38 -9.63 17.06
N LEU A 246 0.76 -8.98 16.87
CA LEU A 246 1.39 -8.15 17.88
C LEU A 246 0.81 -6.74 17.80
N VAL A 247 0.29 -6.21 18.90
CA VAL A 247 -0.38 -4.92 18.93
C VAL A 247 0.31 -4.00 19.93
N ARG A 248 0.54 -2.74 19.54
CA ARG A 248 0.93 -1.66 20.45
C ARG A 248 0.04 -0.44 20.31
N ARG A 249 -0.09 0.34 21.37
CA ARG A 249 -0.76 1.64 21.36
C ARG A 249 -0.05 2.60 22.31
N SER A 250 0.48 3.69 21.76
CA SER A 250 0.99 4.78 22.61
C SER A 250 -0.14 5.56 23.28
N PRO A 251 0.10 6.21 24.43
CA PRO A 251 -0.90 7.02 25.12
C PRO A 251 -1.55 8.05 24.18
N GLY A 252 -2.87 7.95 23.99
CA GLY A 252 -3.65 8.81 23.09
C GLY A 252 -3.41 8.58 21.58
N GLY A 253 -2.62 7.57 21.21
CA GLY A 253 -2.33 7.18 19.85
C GLY A 253 -3.28 6.10 19.31
N PRO A 254 -3.27 5.86 17.98
CA PRO A 254 -3.99 4.73 17.40
C PRO A 254 -3.30 3.41 17.74
N SER A 255 -4.07 2.31 17.67
CA SER A 255 -3.48 0.96 17.72
C SER A 255 -2.69 0.68 16.44
N GLU A 256 -1.55 0.03 16.59
CA GLU A 256 -0.74 -0.50 15.51
C GLU A 256 -0.67 -2.03 15.67
N ALA A 257 -1.20 -2.75 14.68
CA ALA A 257 -1.32 -4.19 14.69
C ALA A 257 -0.41 -4.79 13.60
N ILE A 258 0.43 -5.73 13.98
CA ILE A 258 1.44 -6.36 13.12
C ILE A 258 1.15 -7.86 13.07
N PRO A 259 0.55 -8.37 11.99
CA PRO A 259 0.27 -9.78 11.84
C PRO A 259 1.56 -10.57 11.55
N VAL A 260 1.59 -11.80 12.06
CA VAL A 260 2.60 -12.83 11.78
C VAL A 260 1.85 -14.12 11.48
N ASP A 261 2.04 -14.60 10.26
CA ASP A 261 1.44 -15.86 9.83
C ASP A 261 2.07 -17.05 10.58
N VAL A 262 1.25 -18.02 11.00
CA VAL A 262 1.76 -19.18 11.74
C VAL A 262 2.69 -20.08 10.91
N SER A 263 2.63 -20.00 9.57
CA SER A 263 3.47 -20.79 8.66
C SER A 263 4.93 -20.35 8.62
N VAL A 264 5.26 -19.14 9.09
CA VAL A 264 6.66 -18.68 9.21
C VAL A 264 7.27 -19.07 10.55
N LEU A 265 6.47 -19.59 11.47
CA LEU A 265 6.91 -20.06 12.77
C LEU A 265 7.34 -21.53 12.66
N PRO A 266 8.31 -21.99 13.47
CA PRO A 266 8.65 -23.41 13.54
C PRO A 266 7.46 -24.26 14.01
N GLU A 267 6.60 -23.69 14.85
CA GLU A 267 5.36 -24.29 15.32
C GLU A 267 4.28 -23.20 15.47
N PRO A 268 2.98 -23.51 15.27
CA PRO A 268 1.88 -22.54 15.40
C PRO A 268 1.51 -22.30 16.87
N THR A 269 2.48 -21.90 17.70
CA THR A 269 2.28 -21.69 19.14
C THR A 269 2.67 -20.28 19.58
N TYR A 270 2.05 -19.81 20.67
CA TYR A 270 2.38 -18.51 21.26
C TYR A 270 3.86 -18.40 21.65
N ALA A 271 4.47 -19.50 22.13
CA ALA A 271 5.89 -19.52 22.49
C ALA A 271 6.80 -19.35 21.27
N ALA A 272 6.51 -20.04 20.17
CA ALA A 272 7.25 -19.89 18.92
C ALA A 272 7.09 -18.48 18.34
N PHE A 273 5.89 -17.91 18.41
CA PHE A 273 5.62 -16.53 18.02
C PHE A 273 6.43 -15.52 18.85
N LEU A 274 6.45 -15.63 20.18
CA LEU A 274 7.24 -14.72 21.02
C LEU A 274 8.74 -14.82 20.73
N ALA A 275 9.26 -16.03 20.52
CA ALA A 275 10.66 -16.23 20.14
C ALA A 275 10.97 -15.53 18.81
N TYR A 276 10.12 -15.72 17.81
CA TYR A 276 10.22 -15.05 16.51
C TYR A 276 10.17 -13.51 16.63
N ALA A 277 9.21 -12.98 17.39
CA ALA A 277 9.06 -11.54 17.58
C ALA A 277 10.28 -10.94 18.28
N ARG A 278 10.79 -11.58 19.34
CA ARG A 278 11.99 -11.11 20.06
C ARG A 278 13.21 -11.06 19.16
N ASP A 279 13.46 -12.09 18.37
CA ASP A 279 14.58 -12.12 17.42
C ASP A 279 14.47 -10.98 16.39
N ARG A 280 13.27 -10.82 15.81
CA ARG A 280 12.98 -9.76 14.84
C ARG A 280 13.23 -8.36 15.40
N TYR A 281 12.70 -8.03 16.58
CA TYR A 281 12.85 -6.69 17.15
C TYR A 281 14.21 -6.45 17.83
N ALA A 282 14.89 -7.49 18.31
CA ALA A 282 16.26 -7.38 18.81
C ALA A 282 17.25 -6.94 17.72
N SER A 283 17.01 -7.35 16.47
CA SER A 283 17.83 -6.94 15.32
C SER A 283 17.62 -5.48 14.88
N GLY A 284 16.65 -4.77 15.50
CA GLY A 284 16.24 -3.41 15.10
C GLY A 284 15.31 -3.37 13.88
N GLN A 285 14.94 -4.54 13.35
CA GLN A 285 14.01 -4.68 12.25
C GLN A 285 12.58 -4.42 12.76
N GLY A 286 11.91 -3.38 12.25
CA GLY A 286 10.53 -3.00 12.65
C GLY A 286 10.42 -1.81 13.62
N LEU A 287 11.54 -1.18 14.00
CA LEU A 287 11.58 0.01 14.86
C LEU A 287 11.46 1.37 14.13
N ARG A 288 11.01 1.39 12.87
CA ARG A 288 10.98 2.61 12.04
C ARG A 288 9.57 3.04 11.70
#